data_AF-A0A7I7P453-F1
#
_entry.id   AF-A0A7I7P453-F1
#
_cell.length_a   1.000
_cell.length_b   1.000
_cell.length_c   1.000
_cell.angle_alpha   90.00
_cell.angle_beta   90.00
_cell.angle_gamma   90.00
#
_symmetry.space_group_name_H-M   'P 1'
#
loop_
_entity.id
_entity.type
_entity.pdbx_description
1 polymer ?
#
loop_
_entity_poly.entity_id
_entity_poly.type
_entity_poly.pdbx_seq_one_letter_code
_entity_poly.pdbx_strand_id
1 'polypeptide(L)' 'MADDDSALHEKPLEFFASIANTGGDCDGQAILPDNGRFRAWCSCGNWSVEVDDSEDGLRLARIHTGSPPH' A
#
# COMPACT_ATOMS: atom_id res chain seq x y z
N MET A 1 15.57 17.05 -42.57
CA MET A 1 16.41 17.45 -41.41
C MET A 1 15.41 17.91 -40.36
N ALA A 2 14.67 16.99 -39.72
CA ALA A 2 15.09 16.05 -38.67
C ALA A 2 15.24 16.78 -37.33
N ASP A 3 14.18 16.75 -36.51
CA ASP A 3 14.20 16.39 -35.08
C ASP A 3 12.79 16.67 -34.49
N ASP A 4 11.85 15.74 -34.71
CA ASP A 4 10.63 15.62 -33.88
C ASP A 4 10.42 14.11 -33.68
N ASP A 5 11.50 13.46 -33.28
CA ASP A 5 11.55 12.02 -33.05
C ASP A 5 11.02 11.79 -31.62
N SER A 6 9.72 11.53 -31.53
CA SER A 6 9.08 10.47 -30.73
C SER A 6 9.82 9.90 -29.51
N ALA A 7 10.45 10.72 -28.66
CA ALA A 7 11.01 10.28 -27.39
C ALA A 7 9.94 9.83 -26.38
N LEU A 8 8.66 10.08 -26.69
CA LEU A 8 7.51 9.67 -25.87
C LEU A 8 6.83 8.38 -26.36
N HIS A 9 7.25 7.80 -27.48
CA HIS A 9 6.51 6.71 -28.14
C HIS A 9 7.14 5.33 -28.02
N GLU A 10 8.11 5.16 -27.12
CA GLU A 10 8.66 3.85 -26.81
C GLU A 10 8.51 3.54 -25.33
N LYS A 11 7.34 2.92 -25.06
CA LYS A 11 7.00 2.01 -23.95
C LYS A 11 6.26 2.63 -22.75
N PRO A 12 4.91 2.54 -22.74
CA PRO A 12 4.20 2.42 -21.48
C PRO A 12 3.76 0.97 -21.19
N LEU A 13 4.10 -0.04 -22.00
CA LEU A 13 3.76 -1.43 -21.64
C LEU A 13 4.56 -1.95 -20.44
N GLU A 14 5.86 -1.66 -20.40
CA GLU A 14 6.74 -2.03 -19.27
C GLU A 14 6.38 -1.25 -17.98
N PHE A 15 5.80 -0.05 -18.12
CA PHE A 15 5.28 0.72 -16.99
C PHE A 15 3.99 0.10 -16.42
N PHE A 16 3.05 -0.33 -17.28
CA PHE A 16 1.86 -1.05 -16.83
C PHE A 16 2.19 -2.41 -16.21
N ALA A 17 3.17 -3.14 -16.75
CA ALA A 17 3.61 -4.41 -16.18
C ALA A 17 4.25 -4.25 -14.79
N SER A 18 5.02 -3.18 -14.57
CA SER A 18 5.59 -2.88 -13.25
C SER A 18 4.50 -2.58 -12.21
N ILE A 19 3.47 -1.81 -12.58
CA ILE A 19 2.33 -1.49 -11.69
C ILE A 19 1.50 -2.74 -11.39
N ALA A 20 1.29 -3.62 -12.38
CA ALA A 20 0.57 -4.88 -12.18
C ALA A 20 1.34 -5.86 -11.27
N ASN A 21 2.67 -5.72 -11.19
CA ASN A 21 3.55 -6.55 -10.36
C ASN A 21 3.99 -5.90 -9.04
N THR A 22 3.60 -4.63 -8.81
CA THR A 22 3.69 -3.93 -7.51
C THR A 22 2.30 -3.77 -6.89
N GLY A 23 1.38 -4.68 -7.18
CA GLY A 23 0.27 -4.94 -6.25
C GLY A 23 0.84 -5.65 -5.04
N GLY A 24 1.51 -4.91 -4.16
CA GLY A 24 1.85 -5.39 -2.83
C GLY A 24 0.52 -5.73 -2.18
N ASP A 25 0.30 -7.02 -1.92
CA ASP A 25 -0.98 -7.51 -1.41
C ASP A 25 -1.44 -6.68 -0.19
N CYS A 26 -0.49 -6.09 0.55
CA CYS A 26 -0.68 -5.30 1.75
C CYS A 26 -0.04 -3.88 1.68
N ASP A 27 -0.40 -3.03 0.71
CA ASP A 27 0.19 -1.68 0.55
C ASP A 27 -0.47 -0.56 1.40
N GLY A 28 -1.73 -0.72 1.80
CA GLY A 28 -2.48 0.29 2.52
C GLY A 28 -2.83 -0.12 3.95
N GLN A 29 -2.54 0.74 4.92
CA GLN A 29 -2.91 0.54 6.32
C GLN A 29 -3.73 1.71 6.87
N ALA A 30 -4.76 1.41 7.65
CA ALA A 30 -5.59 2.40 8.33
C ALA A 30 -5.84 1.98 9.78
N ILE A 31 -5.78 2.95 10.70
CA ILE A 31 -6.12 2.76 12.11
C ILE A 31 -7.28 3.72 12.38
N LEU A 32 -8.46 3.17 12.64
CA LEU A 32 -9.69 3.93 12.80
C LEU A 32 -10.31 3.64 14.17
N PRO A 33 -10.84 4.65 14.88
CA PRO A 33 -11.59 4.41 16.11
C PRO A 33 -12.91 3.66 15.81
N ASP A 34 -13.21 2.63 16.59
CA ASP A 34 -14.42 1.79 16.52
C ASP A 34 -14.90 1.47 17.95
N ASN A 35 -16.07 2.01 18.35
CA ASN A 35 -16.74 1.69 19.62
C ASN A 35 -15.88 1.80 20.90
N GLY A 36 -14.98 2.78 20.97
CA GLY A 36 -14.09 2.98 22.13
C GLY A 36 -12.78 2.18 22.06
N ARG A 37 -12.55 1.47 20.95
CA ARG A 37 -11.32 0.79 20.58
C ARG A 37 -10.80 1.32 19.25
N PHE A 38 -9.70 0.77 18.76
CA PHE A 38 -9.18 1.03 17.43
C PHE A 38 -9.22 -0.24 16.59
N ARG A 39 -9.61 -0.09 15.33
CA ARG A 39 -9.52 -1.14 14.32
C ARG A 39 -8.38 -0.80 13.38
N ALA A 40 -7.36 -1.65 13.36
CA ALA A 40 -6.35 -1.64 12.33
C ALA A 40 -6.81 -2.54 11.17
N TRP A 41 -6.72 -2.03 9.94
CA TRP A 41 -7.16 -2.74 8.74
C TRP A 41 -6.18 -2.51 7.60
N CYS A 42 -6.06 -3.53 6.76
CA CYS A 42 -5.25 -3.49 5.55
C CYS A 42 -6.12 -3.51 4.31
N SER A 43 -5.76 -2.71 3.30
CA SER A 43 -6.46 -2.66 2.01
C SER A 43 -6.44 -3.99 1.24
N CYS A 44 -5.66 -4.98 1.69
CA CYS A 44 -5.69 -6.36 1.21
C CYS A 44 -7.06 -7.03 1.36
N GLY A 45 -7.88 -6.55 2.31
CA GLY A 45 -9.19 -7.12 2.62
C GLY A 45 -9.14 -8.45 3.39
N ASN A 46 -7.95 -9.02 3.59
CA ASN A 46 -7.75 -10.30 4.28
C ASN A 46 -7.26 -10.14 5.74
N TRP A 47 -7.06 -8.90 6.21
CA TRP A 47 -6.54 -8.62 7.54
C TRP A 47 -7.22 -7.44 8.22
N SER A 48 -7.67 -7.66 9.45
CA SER A 48 -8.16 -6.63 10.37
C SER A 48 -7.98 -7.11 11.80
N VAL A 49 -7.60 -6.22 12.71
CA VAL A 49 -7.51 -6.51 14.14
C VAL A 49 -8.10 -5.37 14.96
N GLU A 50 -8.72 -5.71 16.08
CA GLU A 50 -9.21 -4.75 17.06
C GLU A 50 -8.25 -4.69 18.23
N VAL A 51 -7.91 -3.48 18.66
CA VAL A 51 -6.95 -3.20 19.74
C VAL A 51 -7.50 -2.08 20.61
N ASP A 52 -7.15 -2.09 21.90
CA ASP A 52 -7.53 -1.02 22.82
C ASP A 52 -6.68 0.26 22.63
N ASP A 53 -5.51 0.14 22.00
CA ASP A 53 -4.57 1.24 21.79
C ASP A 53 -4.17 1.40 20.31
N SER A 54 -4.08 2.66 19.87
CA SER A 54 -3.78 3.01 18.47
C SER A 54 -2.32 2.71 18.07
N GLU A 55 -1.38 2.78 19.01
CA GLU A 55 0.04 2.48 18.74
C GLU A 55 0.25 0.98 18.54
N ASP A 56 -0.43 0.13 19.33
CA ASP A 56 -0.43 -1.32 19.11
C ASP A 56 -1.06 -1.68 17.75
N GLY A 57 -2.15 -1.00 17.37
CA GLY A 57 -2.77 -1.15 16.05
C GLY A 57 -1.83 -0.80 14.90
N LEU A 58 -1.11 0.32 15.02
CA LEU A 58 -0.10 0.73 14.05
C LEU A 58 1.08 -0.25 13.98
N ARG A 59 1.54 -0.77 15.12
CA ARG A 59 2.61 -1.77 15.18
C ARG A 59 2.21 -3.05 14.44
N LEU A 60 1.01 -3.56 14.70
CA LEU A 60 0.47 -4.75 14.06
C LEU A 60 0.28 -4.54 12.55
N ALA A 61 -0.21 -3.36 12.15
CA ALA A 61 -0.35 -3.02 10.73
C ALA A 61 1.00 -3.00 10.01
N ARG A 62 2.04 -2.40 10.60
CA ARG A 62 3.41 -2.38 10.03
C ARG A 62 4.01 -3.77 9.88
N ILE A 63 3.79 -4.66 10.86
CA ILE A 63 4.23 -6.07 10.78
C ILE A 63 3.53 -6.75 9.60
N HIS A 64 2.23 -6.49 9.42
CA HIS A 64 1.44 -7.08 8.35
C HIS A 64 1.84 -6.57 6.96
N THR A 65 2.06 -5.27 6.80
CA THR A 65 2.48 -4.66 5.52
C THR A 65 3.99 -4.82 5.24
N GLY A 66 4.75 -5.40 6.17
CA GLY A 66 6.20 -5.52 6.05
C GLY A 66 6.93 -4.17 5.98
N SER A 67 6.30 -3.08 6.44
CA SER A 67 6.88 -1.73 6.40
C SER A 67 7.80 -1.51 7.61
N PRO A 68 9.14 -1.50 7.44
CA PRO A 68 10.04 -1.20 8.55
C PRO A 68 9.87 0.25 9.04
N PRO A 69 10.16 0.55 10.32
CA PRO A 69 10.23 1.93 10.78
C PRO A 69 11.35 2.65 10.02
N HIS A 70 11.00 3.75 9.34
CA HIS A 70 11.94 4.67 8.71
C HIS A 70 12.40 5.74 9.69
#